data_AF-A0A1Y1Z358-F1
#
_entry.id   AF-A0A1Y1Z358-F1
#
_cell.length_a   1.000
_cell.length_b   1.000
_cell.length_c   1.000
_cell.angle_alpha   90.00
_cell.angle_beta   90.00
_cell.angle_gamma   90.00
#
_symmetry.space_group_name_H-M   'P 1'
#
loop_
_entity.id
_entity.type
_entity.pdbx_description
1 polymer ?
#
loop_
_entity_poly.entity_id
_entity_poly.type
_entity_poly.pdbx_seq_one_letter_code
_entity_poly.pdbx_strand_id
1 'polypeptide(L)'
;MDSTSLFHANFNNTVAAMALPVAISNTWSSIQMVSRNKPFIYKINLAQSLFLLVNAIIQMLGGLGALFNCDARNYTYGACSYFSIVLIDMVLFMKAYYTNRSNLYIIASMVVLRLVHMSCWVMILLNTTIVNGLYESCQNTSKELWFVGLLSTEAVIIAFLTVSFLITLYRTHQFSPAYFYSSLMRDGVIFAVSRCLIYFIITILYLLHVAPYTELLFVEWTIASKLMTEQLLHSHEWRHNTTTGISNSNQPPTVSALISPKSNIEEEYYPLEHELNTIYPSQSRLG
;
A
#
# COMPACT_ATOMS: atom_id res chain seq x y z
N MET A 1 35.07 5.44 21.85
CA MET A 1 33.87 4.81 21.26
C MET A 1 32.85 5.91 21.09
N ASP A 2 32.45 6.21 19.87
CA ASP A 2 31.47 7.27 19.61
C ASP A 2 30.06 6.75 19.92
N SER A 3 29.43 7.33 20.94
CA SER A 3 28.07 7.00 21.40
C SER A 3 27.02 7.05 20.28
N THR A 4 27.25 7.86 19.25
CA THR A 4 26.40 7.99 18.05
C THR A 4 26.37 6.71 17.22
N SER A 5 27.51 6.07 17.00
CA SER A 5 27.60 4.83 16.21
C SER A 5 26.86 3.67 16.88
N LEU A 6 26.98 3.54 18.20
CA LEU A 6 26.26 2.54 18.99
C LEU A 6 24.74 2.78 18.96
N PHE A 7 24.31 4.04 19.05
CA PHE A 7 22.90 4.41 18.95
C PHE A 7 22.30 4.00 17.59
N HIS A 8 22.97 4.30 16.48
CA HIS A 8 22.47 3.97 15.13
C HIS A 8 22.35 2.46 14.90
N ALA A 9 23.34 1.67 15.33
CA ALA A 9 23.28 0.21 15.21
C ALA A 9 22.11 -0.39 16.01
N ASN A 10 21.92 0.06 17.25
CA ASN A 10 20.81 -0.37 18.09
C ASN A 10 19.46 0.07 17.52
N PHE A 11 19.38 1.26 16.93
CA PHE A 11 18.16 1.78 16.33
C PHE A 11 17.71 0.94 15.13
N ASN A 12 18.59 0.61 14.18
CA ASN A 12 18.27 -0.25 13.03
C ASN A 12 17.75 -1.62 13.49
N ASN A 13 18.46 -2.28 14.40
CA ASN A 13 18.04 -3.57 14.95
C ASN A 13 16.68 -3.49 15.65
N THR A 14 16.41 -2.38 16.36
CA THR A 14 15.11 -2.15 17.00
C THR A 14 14.00 -1.98 15.97
N VAL A 15 14.23 -1.18 14.92
CA VAL A 15 13.26 -0.98 13.83
C VAL A 15 12.99 -2.30 13.11
N ALA A 16 14.02 -3.08 12.79
CA ALA A 16 13.88 -4.38 12.15
C ALA A 16 13.10 -5.38 13.03
N ALA A 17 13.39 -5.42 14.33
CA ALA A 17 12.67 -6.26 15.27
C ALA A 17 11.20 -5.87 15.40
N MET A 18 10.87 -4.57 15.34
CA MET A 18 9.49 -4.07 15.34
C MET A 18 8.75 -4.32 14.02
N ALA A 19 9.47 -4.25 12.89
CA ALA A 19 8.89 -4.47 11.56
C ALA A 19 8.57 -5.95 11.27
N LEU A 20 9.37 -6.88 11.81
CA LEU A 20 9.20 -8.32 11.59
C LEU A 20 7.80 -8.86 11.95
N PRO A 21 7.23 -8.64 13.16
CA PRO A 21 5.90 -9.13 13.48
C PRO A 21 4.82 -8.51 12.58
N VAL A 22 4.98 -7.25 12.18
CA VAL A 22 4.07 -6.58 11.23
C VAL A 22 4.14 -7.26 9.87
N ALA A 23 5.35 -7.55 9.38
CA ALA A 23 5.56 -8.21 8.10
C ALA A 23 4.98 -9.64 8.07
N ILE A 24 5.16 -10.40 9.15
CA ILE A 24 4.59 -11.75 9.31
C ILE A 24 3.06 -11.66 9.31
N SER A 25 2.48 -10.76 10.12
CA SER A 25 1.03 -10.55 10.18
C SER A 25 0.46 -10.17 8.81
N ASN A 26 1.09 -9.22 8.10
CA ASN A 26 0.63 -8.78 6.78
C ASN A 26 0.70 -9.90 5.74
N THR A 27 1.79 -10.68 5.76
CA THR A 27 1.98 -11.80 4.85
C THR A 27 0.92 -12.88 5.10
N TRP A 28 0.69 -13.22 6.37
CA TRP A 28 -0.33 -14.19 6.76
C TRP A 28 -1.74 -13.77 6.31
N SER A 29 -2.15 -12.53 6.61
CA SER A 29 -3.45 -12.00 6.17
C SER A 29 -3.57 -11.97 4.65
N SER A 30 -2.49 -11.64 3.93
CA SER A 30 -2.47 -11.64 2.47
C SER A 30 -2.61 -13.05 1.87
N ILE A 31 -1.95 -14.05 2.46
CA ILE A 31 -2.11 -15.47 2.07
C ILE A 31 -3.58 -15.88 2.26
N GLN A 32 -4.19 -15.51 3.39
CA GLN A 32 -5.61 -15.80 3.62
C GLN A 32 -6.51 -15.17 2.57
N MET A 33 -6.31 -13.89 2.23
CA MET A 33 -7.07 -13.20 1.18
C MET A 33 -6.92 -13.87 -0.19
N VAL A 34 -5.70 -14.24 -0.58
CA VAL A 34 -5.41 -14.88 -1.88
C VAL A 34 -5.96 -16.31 -1.94
N SER A 35 -5.92 -17.05 -0.83
CA SER A 35 -6.43 -18.43 -0.78
C SER A 35 -7.94 -18.51 -0.97
N ARG A 36 -8.68 -17.52 -0.46
CA ARG A 36 -10.15 -17.48 -0.53
C ARG A 36 -10.68 -16.80 -1.78
N ASN A 37 -9.93 -15.85 -2.34
CA ASN A 37 -10.40 -15.00 -3.42
C ASN A 37 -9.36 -14.81 -4.53
N LYS A 38 -9.82 -14.74 -5.78
CA LYS A 38 -8.96 -14.66 -6.97
C LYS A 38 -8.57 -13.24 -7.48
N PRO A 39 -9.08 -12.09 -6.97
CA PRO A 39 -8.82 -10.82 -7.64
C PRO A 39 -7.34 -10.46 -7.54
N PHE A 40 -6.85 -9.84 -8.62
CA PHE A 40 -5.43 -9.53 -8.79
C PHE A 40 -4.85 -8.63 -7.69
N ILE A 41 -5.67 -7.73 -7.13
CA ILE A 41 -5.29 -6.82 -6.03
C ILE A 41 -4.71 -7.57 -4.82
N TYR A 42 -5.27 -8.72 -4.44
CA TYR A 42 -4.77 -9.47 -3.28
C TYR A 42 -3.40 -10.12 -3.57
N LYS A 43 -3.13 -10.49 -4.83
CA LYS A 43 -1.82 -11.01 -5.24
C LYS A 43 -0.76 -9.92 -5.19
N ILE A 44 -1.11 -8.68 -5.58
CA ILE A 44 -0.22 -7.52 -5.44
C ILE A 44 0.11 -7.26 -3.97
N ASN A 45 -0.90 -7.28 -3.09
CA ASN A 45 -0.66 -7.09 -1.65
C ASN A 45 0.20 -8.19 -1.04
N LEU A 46 0.00 -9.44 -1.48
CA LEU A 46 0.86 -10.55 -1.07
C LEU A 46 2.31 -10.31 -1.50
N ALA A 47 2.55 -9.97 -2.77
CA ALA A 47 3.90 -9.66 -3.25
C ALA A 47 4.54 -8.50 -2.46
N GLN A 48 3.79 -7.44 -2.21
CA GLN A 48 4.20 -6.28 -1.40
C GLN A 48 4.64 -6.71 0.01
N SER A 49 3.81 -7.51 0.71
CA SER A 49 4.08 -8.00 2.06
C SER A 49 5.26 -8.97 2.13
N LEU A 50 5.45 -9.79 1.09
CA LEU A 50 6.61 -10.69 0.96
C LEU A 50 7.91 -9.90 0.80
N PHE A 51 7.94 -8.82 0.02
CA PHE A 51 9.11 -7.94 -0.06
C PHE A 51 9.46 -7.33 1.30
N LEU A 52 8.46 -6.94 2.09
CA LEU A 52 8.68 -6.43 3.44
C LEU A 52 9.23 -7.52 4.37
N LEU A 53 8.68 -8.73 4.32
CA LEU A 53 9.12 -9.86 5.14
C LEU A 53 10.56 -10.27 4.83
N VAL A 54 10.88 -10.44 3.53
CA VAL A 54 12.23 -10.77 3.08
C VAL A 54 13.21 -9.70 3.55
N ASN A 55 12.87 -8.42 3.37
CA ASN A 55 13.74 -7.34 3.82
C ASN A 55 13.91 -7.33 5.35
N ALA A 56 12.84 -7.50 6.13
CA ALA A 56 12.92 -7.55 7.59
C ALA A 56 13.83 -8.70 8.08
N ILE A 57 13.74 -9.87 7.45
CA ILE A 57 14.63 -11.01 7.75
C ILE A 57 16.08 -10.66 7.43
N ILE A 58 16.36 -10.07 6.28
CA ILE A 58 17.73 -9.68 5.87
C ILE A 58 18.30 -8.65 6.85
N GLN A 59 17.52 -7.64 7.25
CA GLN A 59 17.96 -6.64 8.22
C GLN A 59 18.26 -7.25 9.59
N MET A 60 17.41 -8.17 10.07
CA MET A 60 17.62 -8.90 11.32
C MET A 60 18.88 -9.79 11.27
N LEU A 61 19.07 -10.54 10.18
CA LEU A 61 20.27 -11.37 9.99
C LEU A 61 21.54 -10.51 9.93
N GLY A 62 21.47 -9.37 9.24
CA GLY A 62 22.56 -8.40 9.22
C GLY A 62 22.90 -7.84 10.61
N GLY A 63 21.91 -7.72 11.50
CA GLY A 63 22.13 -7.33 12.90
C GLY A 63 22.81 -8.41 13.77
N LEU A 64 22.74 -9.68 13.36
CA LEU A 64 23.33 -10.82 14.07
C LEU A 64 24.78 -11.14 13.63
N GLY A 65 25.38 -10.29 12.80
CA GLY A 65 26.74 -10.52 12.27
C GLY A 65 26.79 -11.58 11.16
N ALA A 66 25.67 -11.81 10.45
CA ALA A 66 25.73 -12.59 9.23
C ALA A 66 26.55 -11.80 8.18
N LEU A 67 27.54 -12.46 7.58
CA LEU A 67 28.52 -11.96 6.60
C LEU A 67 27.87 -11.49 5.27
N PHE A 68 26.91 -10.58 5.32
CA PHE A 68 26.39 -9.90 4.14
C PHE A 68 27.21 -8.63 3.91
N ASN A 69 27.78 -8.49 2.72
CA ASN A 69 28.40 -7.25 2.29
C ASN A 69 27.40 -6.09 2.46
N CYS A 70 27.83 -4.99 3.10
CA CYS A 70 27.00 -3.81 3.34
C CYS A 70 26.33 -3.30 2.06
N ASP A 71 27.06 -3.33 0.94
CA ASP A 71 26.55 -2.97 -0.37
C ASP A 71 25.38 -3.86 -0.78
N ALA A 72 25.53 -5.18 -0.66
CA ALA A 72 24.48 -6.13 -1.02
C ALA A 72 23.22 -5.95 -0.15
N ARG A 73 23.41 -5.72 1.16
CA ARG A 73 22.31 -5.43 2.10
C ARG A 73 21.59 -4.14 1.70
N ASN A 74 22.34 -3.07 1.40
CA ASN A 74 21.77 -1.79 1.01
C ASN A 74 21.02 -1.86 -0.33
N TYR A 75 21.60 -2.49 -1.36
CA TYR A 75 20.94 -2.67 -2.66
C TYR A 75 19.71 -3.55 -2.56
N THR A 76 19.76 -4.62 -1.76
CA THR A 76 18.59 -5.50 -1.55
C THR A 76 17.48 -4.75 -0.84
N TYR A 77 17.80 -4.01 0.23
CA TYR A 77 16.86 -3.12 0.90
C TYR A 77 16.25 -2.13 -0.09
N GLY A 78 17.09 -1.49 -0.89
CA GLY A 78 16.65 -0.49 -1.85
C GLY A 78 15.72 -1.07 -2.92
N ALA A 79 16.07 -2.23 -3.48
CA ALA A 79 15.23 -2.91 -4.47
C ALA A 79 13.89 -3.36 -3.85
N CYS A 80 13.92 -4.04 -2.71
CA CYS A 80 12.71 -4.53 -2.06
C CYS A 80 11.77 -3.40 -1.65
N SER A 81 12.29 -2.32 -1.05
CA SER A 81 11.49 -1.16 -0.66
C SER A 81 10.87 -0.48 -1.87
N TYR A 82 11.66 -0.21 -2.93
CA TYR A 82 11.16 0.42 -4.15
C TYR A 82 10.04 -0.39 -4.81
N PHE A 83 10.25 -1.70 -5.03
CA PHE A 83 9.21 -2.54 -5.64
C PHE A 83 7.97 -2.64 -4.76
N SER A 84 8.13 -2.73 -3.44
CA SER A 84 7.00 -2.79 -2.52
C SER A 84 6.17 -1.51 -2.54
N ILE A 85 6.81 -0.33 -2.54
CA ILE A 85 6.13 0.97 -2.68
C ILE A 85 5.39 1.05 -4.02
N VAL A 86 6.06 0.68 -5.13
CA VAL A 86 5.41 0.64 -6.45
C VAL A 86 4.17 -0.25 -6.45
N LEU A 87 4.21 -1.40 -5.77
CA LEU A 87 3.05 -2.28 -5.64
C LEU A 87 1.92 -1.66 -4.82
N ILE A 88 2.22 -0.93 -3.74
CA ILE A 88 1.20 -0.20 -2.94
C ILE A 88 0.46 0.80 -3.84
N ASP A 89 1.20 1.61 -4.58
CA ASP A 89 0.57 2.60 -5.45
C ASP A 89 -0.11 1.98 -6.66
N MET A 90 0.35 0.83 -7.15
CA MET A 90 -0.39 0.09 -8.16
C MET A 90 -1.78 -0.32 -7.65
N VAL A 91 -1.92 -0.66 -6.36
CA VAL A 91 -3.26 -0.91 -5.79
C VAL A 91 -4.09 0.37 -5.73
N LEU A 92 -3.52 1.49 -5.28
CA LEU A 92 -4.23 2.78 -5.25
C LEU A 92 -4.62 3.24 -6.66
N PHE A 93 -3.71 3.06 -7.62
CA PHE A 93 -3.93 3.34 -9.03
C PHE A 93 -5.05 2.48 -9.59
N MET A 94 -5.06 1.17 -9.35
CA MET A 94 -6.17 0.32 -9.79
C MET A 94 -7.51 0.79 -9.19
N LYS A 95 -7.54 1.14 -7.89
CA LYS A 95 -8.76 1.69 -7.26
C LYS A 95 -9.24 2.97 -7.97
N ALA A 96 -8.34 3.91 -8.24
CA ALA A 96 -8.67 5.16 -8.92
C ALA A 96 -9.05 4.95 -10.40
N TYR A 97 -8.37 4.06 -11.09
CA TYR A 97 -8.56 3.77 -12.50
C TYR A 97 -9.91 3.10 -12.77
N TYR A 98 -10.25 2.05 -12.01
CA TYR A 98 -11.50 1.32 -12.17
C TYR A 98 -12.71 2.14 -11.73
N THR A 99 -12.55 3.05 -10.76
CA THR A 99 -13.66 3.94 -10.39
C THR A 99 -13.90 5.02 -11.45
N ASN A 100 -12.84 5.59 -12.04
CA ASN A 100 -12.95 6.74 -12.97
C ASN A 100 -13.07 6.35 -14.45
N ARG A 101 -13.74 5.23 -14.76
CA ARG A 101 -13.99 4.73 -16.12
C ARG A 101 -12.76 4.81 -17.04
N SER A 102 -11.59 4.45 -16.52
CA SER A 102 -10.35 4.37 -17.30
C SER A 102 -9.86 5.70 -17.91
N ASN A 103 -10.00 6.82 -17.18
CA ASN A 103 -9.52 8.11 -17.66
C ASN A 103 -8.00 8.12 -17.94
N LEU A 104 -7.62 8.36 -19.19
CA LEU A 104 -6.23 8.43 -19.67
C LEU A 104 -5.38 9.45 -18.89
N TYR A 105 -5.99 10.52 -18.38
CA TYR A 105 -5.31 11.52 -17.56
C TYR A 105 -4.69 10.92 -16.28
N ILE A 106 -5.38 9.98 -15.63
CA ILE A 106 -4.85 9.32 -14.43
C ILE A 106 -3.64 8.46 -14.79
N ILE A 107 -3.70 7.72 -15.89
CA ILE A 107 -2.58 6.90 -16.38
C ILE A 107 -1.38 7.80 -16.68
N ALA A 108 -1.56 8.84 -17.51
CA ALA A 108 -0.49 9.74 -17.91
C ALA A 108 0.17 10.41 -16.71
N SER A 109 -0.64 10.93 -15.78
CA SER A 109 -0.14 11.57 -14.54
C SER A 109 0.62 10.59 -13.67
N MET A 110 0.11 9.36 -13.50
CA MET A 110 0.78 8.32 -12.73
C MET A 110 2.14 7.94 -13.33
N VAL A 111 2.20 7.76 -14.65
CA VAL A 111 3.47 7.45 -15.35
C VAL A 111 4.48 8.57 -15.16
N VAL A 112 4.08 9.83 -15.36
CA VAL A 112 4.99 10.98 -15.18
C VAL A 112 5.49 11.07 -13.75
N LEU A 113 4.60 11.01 -12.75
CA LEU A 113 4.99 11.09 -11.34
C LEU A 113 5.89 9.92 -10.93
N ARG A 114 5.65 8.72 -11.45
CA ARG A 114 6.50 7.54 -11.23
C ARG A 114 7.88 7.67 -11.84
N LEU A 115 8.01 8.26 -13.03
CA LEU A 115 9.31 8.54 -13.64
C LEU A 115 10.10 9.55 -12.81
N VAL A 116 9.46 10.59 -12.27
CA VAL A 116 10.11 11.54 -11.36
C VAL A 116 10.55 10.84 -10.07
N HIS A 117 9.67 10.06 -9.45
CA HIS A 117 9.98 9.30 -8.24
C HIS A 117 11.15 8.31 -8.47
N MET A 118 11.12 7.56 -9.57
CA MET A 118 12.21 6.66 -9.97
C MET A 118 13.52 7.42 -10.20
N SER A 119 13.47 8.61 -10.79
CA SER A 119 14.66 9.45 -10.99
C SER A 119 15.26 9.90 -9.66
N CYS A 120 14.43 10.35 -8.71
CA CYS A 120 14.89 10.67 -7.35
C CYS A 120 15.52 9.44 -6.68
N TRP A 121 14.89 8.27 -6.82
CA TRP A 121 15.40 7.02 -6.25
C TRP A 121 16.78 6.62 -6.81
N VAL A 122 16.92 6.64 -8.15
CA VAL A 122 18.20 6.36 -8.81
C VAL A 122 19.27 7.36 -8.38
N MET A 123 18.93 8.64 -8.26
CA MET A 123 19.87 9.66 -7.77
C MET A 123 20.29 9.44 -6.32
N ILE A 124 19.39 8.96 -5.45
CA ILE A 124 19.75 8.56 -4.08
C ILE A 124 20.78 7.43 -4.15
N LEU A 125 20.52 6.37 -4.93
CA LEU A 125 21.44 5.23 -5.04
C LEU A 125 22.82 5.64 -5.57
N LEU A 126 22.87 6.48 -6.61
CA LEU A 126 24.14 6.95 -7.21
C LEU A 126 24.93 7.89 -6.30
N ASN A 127 24.26 8.66 -5.43
CA ASN A 127 24.91 9.59 -4.50
C ASN A 127 25.08 9.02 -3.08
N THR A 128 24.69 7.75 -2.84
CA THR A 128 24.86 7.14 -1.53
C THR A 128 26.28 6.64 -1.38
N THR A 129 26.99 7.14 -0.36
CA THR A 129 28.27 6.55 0.06
C THR A 129 28.01 5.60 1.23
N ILE A 130 28.46 4.36 1.08
CA ILE A 130 28.32 3.31 2.08
C ILE A 130 29.62 3.26 2.86
N VAL A 131 29.52 3.47 4.17
CA VAL A 131 30.66 3.40 5.09
C VAL A 131 30.42 2.25 6.05
N ASN A 132 31.41 1.35 6.16
CA ASN A 132 31.40 0.29 7.16
C ASN A 132 31.64 0.93 8.53
N GLY A 133 30.61 0.90 9.37
CA GLY A 133 30.67 1.32 10.76
C GLY A 133 31.21 0.22 11.67
N LEU A 134 31.29 0.54 12.96
CA LEU A 134 31.62 -0.42 14.01
C LEU A 134 30.53 -1.53 14.07
N TYR A 135 30.92 -2.75 14.44
CA TYR A 135 30.03 -3.92 14.54
C TYR A 135 29.30 -4.30 13.25
N GLU A 136 29.95 -4.16 12.09
CA GLU A 136 29.35 -4.47 10.79
C GLU A 136 28.07 -3.66 10.50
N SER A 137 27.89 -2.53 11.20
CA SER A 137 26.79 -1.61 10.93
C SER A 137 27.08 -0.87 9.62
N CYS A 138 26.12 -0.88 8.70
CA CYS A 138 26.25 -0.17 7.43
C CYS A 138 25.65 1.22 7.59
N GLN A 139 26.46 2.26 7.43
CA GLN A 139 25.98 3.64 7.44
C GLN A 139 25.90 4.16 6.02
N ASN A 140 24.75 4.73 5.69
CA ASN A 140 24.50 5.35 4.39
C ASN A 140 24.38 6.86 4.57
N THR A 141 25.21 7.58 3.83
CA THR A 141 25.09 9.04 3.72
C THR A 141 24.69 9.38 2.29
N SER A 142 23.66 10.22 2.15
CA SER A 142 23.14 10.67 0.85
C SER A 142 22.77 12.15 0.93
N LYS A 143 22.68 12.80 -0.23
CA LYS A 143 22.33 14.23 -0.33
C LYS A 143 20.86 14.44 0.02
N GLU A 144 20.61 15.38 0.92
CA GLU A 144 19.29 15.66 1.50
C GLU A 144 18.22 16.00 0.47
N LEU A 145 18.61 16.72 -0.58
CA LEU A 145 17.70 17.18 -1.64
C LEU A 145 16.94 16.02 -2.31
N TRP A 146 17.64 14.93 -2.64
CA TRP A 146 17.02 13.81 -3.35
C TRP A 146 16.06 13.03 -2.47
N PHE A 147 16.39 12.92 -1.18
CA PHE A 147 15.53 12.29 -0.19
C PHE A 147 14.22 13.07 0.01
N VAL A 148 14.31 14.39 0.21
CA VAL A 148 13.12 15.26 0.32
C VAL A 148 12.29 15.21 -0.97
N GLY A 149 12.95 15.19 -2.14
CA GLY A 149 12.28 15.01 -3.43
C GLY A 149 11.53 13.68 -3.54
N LEU A 150 12.13 12.59 -3.07
CA LEU A 150 11.48 11.27 -3.01
C LEU A 150 10.21 11.31 -2.16
N LEU A 151 10.30 11.77 -0.90
CA LEU A 151 9.14 11.85 0.00
C LEU A 151 8.05 12.77 -0.56
N SER A 152 8.44 13.91 -1.15
CA SER A 152 7.50 14.88 -1.72
C SER A 152 6.76 14.32 -2.93
N THR A 153 7.47 13.67 -3.85
CA THR A 153 6.86 13.06 -5.04
C THR A 153 5.91 11.93 -4.67
N GLU A 154 6.28 11.12 -3.67
CA GLU A 154 5.45 10.05 -3.15
C GLU A 154 4.18 10.56 -2.46
N ALA A 155 4.29 11.60 -1.63
CA ALA A 155 3.14 12.26 -1.03
C ALA A 155 2.18 12.83 -2.09
N VAL A 156 2.72 13.43 -3.17
CA VAL A 156 1.93 13.93 -4.30
C VAL A 156 1.20 12.79 -5.02
N ILE A 157 1.87 11.64 -5.26
CA ILE A 157 1.25 10.46 -5.89
C ILE A 157 0.06 9.97 -5.05
N ILE A 158 0.25 9.78 -3.75
CA ILE A 158 -0.79 9.27 -2.85
C ILE A 158 -1.97 10.24 -2.75
N ALA A 159 -1.67 11.54 -2.60
CA ALA A 159 -2.70 12.58 -2.57
C ALA A 159 -3.49 12.61 -3.88
N PHE A 160 -2.80 12.62 -5.02
CA PHE A 160 -3.43 12.62 -6.34
C PHE A 160 -4.34 11.41 -6.57
N LEU A 161 -3.83 10.20 -6.31
CA LEU A 161 -4.59 8.96 -6.51
C LEU A 161 -5.79 8.86 -5.56
N THR A 162 -5.61 9.26 -4.30
CA THR A 162 -6.69 9.17 -3.32
C THR A 162 -7.75 10.23 -3.55
N VAL A 163 -7.37 11.47 -3.89
CA VAL A 163 -8.34 12.52 -4.26
C VAL A 163 -9.13 12.10 -5.51
N SER A 164 -8.44 11.55 -6.52
CA SER A 164 -9.10 11.05 -7.74
C SER A 164 -10.12 9.94 -7.43
N PHE A 165 -9.74 9.00 -6.56
CA PHE A 165 -10.62 7.94 -6.08
C PHE A 165 -11.83 8.50 -5.30
N LEU A 166 -11.60 9.40 -4.34
CA LEU A 166 -12.64 9.97 -3.48
C LEU A 166 -13.63 10.84 -4.25
N ILE A 167 -13.18 11.68 -5.18
CA ILE A 167 -14.08 12.49 -6.02
C ILE A 167 -15.04 11.59 -6.79
N THR A 168 -14.51 10.51 -7.36
CA THR A 168 -15.30 9.58 -8.16
C THR A 168 -16.28 8.81 -7.29
N LEU A 169 -15.80 8.30 -6.15
CA LEU A 169 -16.63 7.61 -5.18
C LEU A 169 -17.74 8.52 -4.65
N TYR A 170 -17.45 9.80 -4.42
CA TYR A 170 -18.41 10.80 -3.95
C TYR A 170 -19.53 11.02 -4.95
N ARG A 171 -19.19 11.15 -6.23
CA ARG A 171 -20.17 11.22 -7.31
C ARG A 171 -21.04 9.96 -7.33
N THR A 172 -20.45 8.77 -7.27
CA THR A 172 -21.20 7.51 -7.26
C THR A 172 -22.15 7.41 -6.06
N HIS A 173 -21.70 7.81 -4.87
CA HIS A 173 -22.52 7.82 -3.66
C HIS A 173 -23.73 8.76 -3.77
N GLN A 174 -23.60 9.89 -4.47
CA GLN A 174 -24.75 10.78 -4.71
C GLN A 174 -25.84 10.11 -5.57
N PHE A 175 -25.47 9.24 -6.50
CA PHE A 175 -26.42 8.51 -7.34
C PHE A 175 -26.98 7.25 -6.65
N SER A 176 -26.18 6.57 -5.85
CA SER A 176 -26.56 5.35 -5.13
C SER A 176 -26.01 5.39 -3.69
N PRO A 177 -26.79 5.88 -2.71
CA PRO A 177 -26.36 6.00 -1.32
C PRO A 177 -26.36 4.61 -0.64
N ALA A 178 -25.44 3.75 -1.05
CA ALA A 178 -25.17 2.49 -0.37
C ALA A 178 -24.19 2.72 0.79
N TYR A 179 -24.48 2.11 1.95
CA TYR A 179 -23.62 2.16 3.15
C TYR A 179 -22.17 1.75 2.85
N PHE A 180 -21.98 0.82 1.90
CA PHE A 180 -20.67 0.37 1.43
C PHE A 180 -19.77 1.52 0.95
N TYR A 181 -20.30 2.45 0.14
CA TYR A 181 -19.50 3.56 -0.40
C TYR A 181 -19.04 4.52 0.69
N SER A 182 -19.86 4.75 1.72
CA SER A 182 -19.49 5.57 2.87
C SER A 182 -18.34 4.95 3.68
N SER A 183 -18.41 3.63 3.93
CA SER A 183 -17.31 2.92 4.59
C SER A 183 -16.02 2.97 3.78
N LEU A 184 -16.11 2.75 2.46
CA LEU A 184 -14.95 2.76 1.57
C LEU A 184 -14.31 4.15 1.45
N MET A 185 -15.11 5.22 1.45
CA MET A 185 -14.61 6.60 1.53
C MET A 185 -13.86 6.85 2.82
N ARG A 186 -14.44 6.45 3.96
CA ARG A 186 -13.83 6.65 5.27
C ARG A 186 -12.47 5.97 5.34
N ASP A 187 -12.37 4.72 4.87
CA ASP A 187 -11.11 3.99 4.83
C ASP A 187 -10.09 4.65 3.90
N GLY A 188 -10.53 5.14 2.73
CA GLY A 188 -9.68 5.88 1.80
C GLY A 188 -9.14 7.19 2.38
N VAL A 189 -10.00 7.98 3.06
CA VAL A 189 -9.60 9.23 3.72
C VAL A 189 -8.63 8.96 4.86
N ILE A 190 -8.93 7.99 5.73
CA ILE A 190 -8.04 7.61 6.84
C ILE A 190 -6.68 7.21 6.28
N PHE A 191 -6.65 6.36 5.25
CA PHE A 191 -5.41 5.95 4.60
C PHE A 191 -4.59 7.16 4.10
N ALA A 192 -5.18 8.06 3.31
CA ALA A 192 -4.44 9.21 2.79
C ALA A 192 -3.96 10.17 3.87
N VAL A 193 -4.80 10.49 4.86
CA VAL A 193 -4.43 11.38 5.97
C VAL A 193 -3.30 10.77 6.79
N SER A 194 -3.39 9.49 7.13
CA SER A 194 -2.33 8.79 7.85
C SER A 194 -1.02 8.80 7.08
N ARG A 195 -1.03 8.50 5.77
CA ARG A 195 0.17 8.54 4.92
C ARG A 195 0.80 9.93 4.86
N CYS A 196 0.00 10.97 4.62
CA CYS A 196 0.49 12.36 4.56
C CYS A 196 1.10 12.79 5.91
N LEU A 197 0.47 12.44 7.02
CA LEU A 197 0.96 12.74 8.36
C LEU A 197 2.28 12.00 8.67
N ILE A 198 2.41 10.74 8.25
CA ILE A 198 3.67 9.98 8.39
C ILE A 198 4.79 10.64 7.58
N TYR A 199 4.55 11.01 6.32
CA TYR A 199 5.55 11.70 5.49
C TYR A 199 5.98 13.03 6.10
N PHE A 200 5.03 13.79 6.66
CA PHE A 200 5.33 15.03 7.36
C PHE A 200 6.22 14.80 8.59
N ILE A 201 5.86 13.84 9.45
CA ILE A 201 6.66 13.49 10.64
C ILE A 201 8.06 13.03 10.23
N ILE A 202 8.19 12.16 9.23
CA ILE A 202 9.48 11.65 8.78
C ILE A 202 10.34 12.76 8.19
N THR A 203 9.75 13.68 7.45
CA THR A 203 10.47 14.85 6.93
C THR A 203 11.02 15.70 8.07
N ILE A 204 10.22 15.95 9.13
CA ILE A 204 10.70 16.67 10.32
C ILE A 204 11.83 15.90 11.02
N LEU A 205 11.64 14.61 11.29
CA LEU A 205 12.66 13.79 11.96
C LEU A 205 13.98 13.74 11.17
N TYR A 206 13.88 13.72 9.84
CA TYR A 206 15.02 13.78 8.95
C TYR A 206 15.74 15.13 9.02
N LEU A 207 15.00 16.24 8.92
CA LEU A 207 15.55 17.61 9.00
C LEU A 207 16.18 17.91 10.37
N LEU A 208 15.69 17.26 11.43
CA LEU A 208 16.27 17.33 12.78
C LEU A 208 17.44 16.35 12.98
N HIS A 209 17.83 15.58 11.95
CA HIS A 209 18.87 14.55 12.00
C HIS A 209 18.70 13.53 13.14
N VAL A 210 17.45 13.20 13.50
CA VAL A 210 17.15 12.27 14.60
C VAL A 210 17.56 10.84 14.26
N ALA A 211 17.36 10.44 13.00
CA ALA A 211 17.69 9.11 12.51
C ALA A 211 18.14 9.13 11.04
N PRO A 212 18.91 8.12 10.59
CA PRO A 212 19.27 7.97 9.19
C PRO A 212 18.01 7.78 8.32
N TYR A 213 18.06 8.30 7.09
CA TYR A 213 16.93 8.26 6.17
C TYR A 213 16.46 6.83 5.85
N THR A 214 17.37 5.85 5.79
CA THR A 214 17.03 4.45 5.54
C THR A 214 16.13 3.86 6.62
N GLU A 215 16.40 4.19 7.89
CA GLU A 215 15.60 3.69 9.00
C GLU A 215 14.22 4.36 9.01
N LEU A 216 14.18 5.67 8.75
CA LEU A 216 12.92 6.41 8.62
C LEU A 216 12.07 5.87 7.48
N LEU A 217 12.65 5.61 6.30
CA LEU A 217 11.96 4.98 5.17
C LEU A 217 11.49 3.58 5.49
N PHE A 218 12.26 2.81 6.26
CA PHE A 218 11.86 1.46 6.63
C PHE A 218 10.64 1.46 7.57
N VAL A 219 10.61 2.38 8.53
CA VAL A 219 9.43 2.63 9.38
C VAL A 219 8.23 3.05 8.54
N GLU A 220 8.42 4.04 7.66
CA GLU A 220 7.39 4.52 6.73
C GLU A 220 6.76 3.38 5.94
N TRP A 221 7.61 2.59 5.29
CA TRP A 221 7.23 1.47 4.45
C TRP A 221 6.50 0.38 5.26
N THR A 222 6.97 0.07 6.47
CA THR A 222 6.31 -0.89 7.35
C THR A 222 4.90 -0.45 7.69
N ILE A 223 4.71 0.83 8.03
CA ILE A 223 3.39 1.38 8.33
C ILE A 223 2.52 1.41 7.06
N ALA A 224 3.08 1.80 5.92
CA ALA A 224 2.39 1.79 4.62
C ALA A 224 1.82 0.42 4.28
N SER A 225 2.65 -0.63 4.41
CA SER A 225 2.27 -2.01 4.16
C SER A 225 1.14 -2.47 5.09
N LYS A 226 1.21 -2.11 6.38
CA LYS A 226 0.18 -2.46 7.35
C LYS A 226 -1.15 -1.79 7.02
N LEU A 227 -1.14 -0.48 6.78
CA LEU A 227 -2.34 0.28 6.41
C LEU A 227 -2.98 -0.29 5.13
N MET A 228 -2.14 -0.60 4.13
CA MET A 228 -2.61 -1.16 2.86
C MET A 228 -3.25 -2.55 3.04
N THR A 229 -2.60 -3.41 3.84
CA THR A 229 -3.09 -4.77 4.10
C THR A 229 -4.39 -4.75 4.90
N GLU A 230 -4.49 -3.93 5.95
CA GLU A 230 -5.72 -3.78 6.74
C GLU A 230 -6.88 -3.24 5.92
N GLN A 231 -6.62 -2.25 5.05
CA GLN A 231 -7.65 -1.71 4.17
C GLN A 231 -8.21 -2.78 3.20
N LEU A 232 -7.34 -3.65 2.67
CA LEU A 232 -7.75 -4.75 1.80
C LEU A 232 -8.41 -5.88 2.57
N LEU A 233 -7.95 -6.17 3.79
CA LEU A 233 -8.54 -7.17 4.65
C LEU A 233 -9.97 -6.78 5.04
N HIS A 234 -10.18 -5.53 5.48
CA HIS A 234 -11.51 -5.02 5.79
C HIS A 234 -12.46 -5.10 4.57
N SER A 235 -11.95 -4.72 3.39
CA SER A 235 -12.69 -4.84 2.13
C SER A 235 -13.03 -6.31 1.79
N HIS A 236 -12.11 -7.23 2.08
CA HIS A 236 -12.26 -8.65 1.83
C HIS A 236 -13.29 -9.29 2.77
N GLU A 237 -13.21 -9.02 4.07
CA GLU A 237 -14.14 -9.52 5.09
C GLU A 237 -15.56 -9.03 4.84
N TRP A 238 -15.72 -7.76 4.49
CA TRP A 238 -17.01 -7.21 4.12
C TRP A 238 -17.66 -7.98 2.94
N ARG A 239 -16.90 -8.24 1.87
CA ARG A 239 -17.39 -9.02 0.71
C ARG A 239 -17.80 -10.43 1.10
N HIS A 240 -16.99 -11.08 1.93
CA HIS A 240 -17.27 -12.43 2.40
C HIS A 240 -18.57 -12.50 3.23
N ASN A 241 -18.77 -11.53 4.13
CA ASN A 241 -19.95 -11.46 4.98
C ASN A 241 -21.24 -11.15 4.19
N THR A 242 -21.16 -10.27 3.18
CA THR A 242 -22.31 -9.98 2.31
C THR A 242 -22.72 -11.19 1.47
N THR A 243 -21.74 -11.95 0.96
CA THR A 243 -22.01 -13.14 0.13
C THR A 243 -22.64 -14.28 0.94
N THR A 244 -22.20 -14.46 2.18
CA THR A 244 -22.69 -15.55 3.07
C THR A 244 -23.97 -15.19 3.82
N GLY A 245 -24.18 -13.90 4.13
CA GLY A 245 -25.33 -13.40 4.90
C GLY A 245 -26.68 -13.48 4.18
N ILE A 246 -26.70 -13.52 2.84
CA ILE A 246 -27.93 -13.70 2.05
C ILE A 246 -28.51 -15.12 2.21
N SER A 247 -27.72 -16.08 2.71
CA SER A 247 -28.17 -17.47 2.87
C SER A 247 -28.92 -17.76 4.18
N ASN A 248 -29.00 -16.82 5.14
CA ASN A 248 -29.60 -17.06 6.45
C ASN A 248 -30.89 -16.27 6.74
N SER A 249 -31.43 -15.51 5.79
CA SER A 249 -32.77 -14.92 5.94
C SER A 249 -33.87 -15.91 5.55
N ASN A 250 -33.99 -17.02 6.29
CA ASN A 250 -35.23 -17.80 6.38
C ASN A 250 -36.21 -17.08 7.32
N GLN A 251 -36.46 -15.79 7.07
CA GLN A 251 -37.51 -15.04 7.73
C GLN A 251 -38.65 -14.92 6.71
N PRO A 252 -39.81 -15.57 6.94
CA PRO A 252 -40.91 -15.52 6.00
C PRO A 252 -41.33 -14.05 5.79
N PRO A 253 -41.60 -13.63 4.54
CA PRO A 253 -42.01 -12.28 4.25
C PRO A 253 -43.31 -11.98 4.99
N THR A 254 -43.24 -11.07 5.97
CA THR A 254 -44.44 -10.48 6.53
C THR A 254 -45.00 -9.56 5.47
N VAL A 255 -46.03 -10.06 4.79
CA VAL A 255 -46.82 -9.34 3.79
C VAL A 255 -47.30 -8.04 4.42
N SER A 256 -46.81 -6.91 3.92
CA SER A 256 -47.54 -5.64 3.95
C SER A 256 -47.43 -5.05 2.57
N ALA A 257 -48.39 -5.48 1.75
CA ALA A 257 -48.69 -4.88 0.47
C ALA A 257 -49.06 -3.41 0.66
N LEU A 258 -48.36 -2.51 -0.02
CA LEU A 258 -49.05 -1.40 -0.66
C LEU A 258 -48.38 -1.09 -2.00
N ILE A 259 -49.24 -1.08 -3.00
CA ILE A 259 -49.01 -1.01 -4.44
C ILE A 259 -48.40 0.35 -4.82
N SER A 260 -47.36 0.34 -5.65
CA SER A 260 -46.96 1.51 -6.45
C SER A 260 -46.54 1.05 -7.86
N PRO A 261 -46.93 1.78 -8.93
CA PRO A 261 -47.03 1.23 -10.26
C PRO A 261 -45.68 1.12 -10.99
N LYS A 262 -45.60 0.05 -11.78
CA LYS A 262 -44.61 -0.21 -12.84
C LYS A 262 -44.33 1.04 -13.66
N SER A 263 -43.09 1.52 -13.60
CA SER A 263 -42.42 2.14 -14.74
C SER A 263 -41.31 1.19 -15.18
N ASN A 264 -41.54 0.55 -16.33
CA ASN A 264 -40.60 -0.34 -16.99
C ASN A 264 -39.48 0.51 -17.61
N ILE A 265 -38.46 0.82 -16.83
CA ILE A 265 -37.09 0.98 -17.32
C ILE A 265 -36.22 0.25 -16.29
N GLU A 266 -36.18 -1.08 -16.42
CA GLU A 266 -35.07 -1.86 -15.88
C GLU A 266 -33.83 -1.48 -16.72
N GLU A 267 -33.22 -0.34 -16.39
CA GLU A 267 -31.77 -0.27 -16.50
C GLU A 267 -31.26 -1.26 -15.45
N GLU A 268 -30.93 -2.45 -15.93
CA GLU A 268 -30.27 -3.51 -15.19
C GLU A 268 -28.99 -2.91 -14.58
N TYR A 269 -29.12 -2.42 -13.35
CA TYR A 269 -28.03 -1.85 -12.58
C TYR A 269 -27.15 -3.00 -12.15
N TYR A 270 -26.25 -3.38 -13.05
CA TYR A 270 -25.16 -4.28 -12.75
C TYR A 270 -24.31 -3.63 -11.65
N PRO A 271 -24.23 -4.22 -10.44
CA PRO A 271 -23.33 -3.70 -9.43
C PRO A 271 -21.93 -3.65 -10.02
N LEU A 272 -21.11 -2.71 -9.56
CA LEU A 272 -19.69 -2.58 -9.95
C LEU A 272 -18.92 -3.93 -9.91
N GLU A 273 -19.47 -4.92 -9.20
CA GLU A 273 -19.08 -6.34 -9.15
C GLU A 273 -19.21 -7.09 -10.48
N HIS A 274 -20.26 -6.84 -11.29
CA HIS A 274 -20.39 -7.49 -12.59
C HIS A 274 -19.43 -6.87 -13.62
N GLU A 275 -19.14 -5.57 -13.58
CA GLU A 275 -18.08 -4.95 -14.41
C GLU A 275 -16.68 -5.41 -13.99
N LEU A 276 -16.38 -5.51 -12.68
CA LEU A 276 -15.09 -6.05 -12.24
C LEU A 276 -14.91 -7.54 -12.60
N ASN A 277 -15.99 -8.31 -12.65
CA ASN A 277 -15.99 -9.73 -13.04
C ASN A 277 -16.14 -9.96 -14.56
N THR A 278 -16.71 -9.04 -15.35
CA THR A 278 -16.76 -9.12 -16.83
C THR A 278 -15.53 -8.56 -17.50
N ILE A 279 -14.76 -7.69 -16.83
CA ILE A 279 -13.45 -7.24 -17.31
C ILE A 279 -12.37 -8.32 -17.10
N TYR A 280 -12.62 -9.28 -16.21
CA TYR A 280 -11.86 -10.54 -16.13
C TYR A 280 -12.81 -11.74 -16.17
N PRO A 281 -13.40 -12.07 -17.34
CA PRO A 281 -13.90 -13.42 -17.50
C PRO A 281 -12.65 -14.29 -17.41
N SER A 282 -12.65 -15.22 -16.46
CA SER A 282 -11.64 -16.26 -16.36
C SER A 282 -11.25 -16.73 -17.75
N GLN A 283 -10.00 -16.45 -18.13
CA GLN A 283 -9.35 -16.91 -19.35
C GLN A 283 -9.08 -18.43 -19.21
N SER A 284 -10.13 -19.19 -18.92
CA SER A 284 -10.14 -20.65 -18.73
C SER A 284 -11.07 -21.33 -19.74
N ARG A 285 -11.22 -20.72 -20.92
CA ARG A 285 -11.70 -21.38 -22.14
C ARG A 285 -10.92 -20.82 -23.31
N LEU A 286 -9.72 -21.36 -23.54
CA LEU A 286 -9.03 -21.52 -24.82
C LEU A 286 -7.60 -22.00 -24.53
N GLY A 287 -7.35 -23.29 -24.80
CA GLY A 287 -6.05 -23.95 -24.67
C GLY A 287 -6.04 -25.05 -23.63
#